data_AF-A0A845KY33-F1
#
_entry.id   AF-A0A845KY33-F1
#
_cell.length_a   1.000
_cell.length_b   1.000
_cell.length_c   1.000
_cell.angle_alpha   90.00
_cell.angle_beta   90.00
_cell.angle_gamma   90.00
#
_symmetry.space_group_name_H-M   'P 1'
#
loop_
_entity.id
_entity.type
_entity.pdbx_description
1 polymer ?
#
loop_
_entity_poly.entity_id
_entity_poly.type
_entity_poly.pdbx_seq_one_letter_code
_entity_poly.pdbx_strand_id
1 'polypeptide(L)'
;MDNRQEKRQQFQSEKSSGKWYASAIAVTVAAAIAAYAFWGAAPENTGGSQTYNVGAKVNYAGKIVSMAYLPAVTSQNGKVELPLAEIKEKGLIRTEFKDGKQRLPLMAYVAPSGRVVSAVSVCEPCNGTSFTIKNNQVACDTCDTRWDLETLKGLAGGCQSYPPDLLNYEVSGDKLLLNAQDLSNWKPRI
;
A
#
# COMPACT_ATOMS: atom_id res chain seq x y z
N MET A 1 -49.16 0.61 -73.21
CA MET A 1 -48.71 1.91 -72.68
C MET A 1 -49.55 2.16 -71.43
N ASP A 2 -49.04 2.25 -70.21
CA ASP A 2 -47.67 2.53 -69.79
C ASP A 2 -47.36 1.83 -68.45
N ASN A 3 -46.68 0.68 -68.55
CA ASN A 3 -46.18 -0.19 -67.49
C ASN A 3 -44.97 0.42 -66.75
N ARG A 4 -44.99 1.76 -66.59
CA ARG A 4 -43.92 2.58 -65.99
C ARG A 4 -44.30 3.16 -64.62
N GLN A 5 -45.58 3.16 -64.27
CA GLN A 5 -46.07 3.73 -63.00
C GLN A 5 -45.94 2.73 -61.82
N GLU A 6 -46.18 1.43 -62.04
CA GLU A 6 -46.05 0.41 -60.98
C GLU A 6 -44.59 0.16 -60.56
N LYS A 7 -43.64 0.21 -61.50
CA LYS A 7 -42.20 0.07 -61.19
C LYS A 7 -41.64 1.26 -60.39
N ARG A 8 -42.33 2.40 -60.33
CA ARG A 8 -41.92 3.55 -59.50
C ARG A 8 -42.37 3.42 -58.04
N GLN A 9 -43.33 2.54 -57.74
CA GLN A 9 -43.79 2.33 -56.36
C GLN A 9 -42.96 1.27 -55.61
N GLN A 10 -42.30 0.34 -56.31
CA GLN A 10 -41.42 -0.66 -55.67
C GLN A 10 -40.05 -0.12 -55.19
N PHE A 11 -39.66 1.09 -55.61
CA PHE A 11 -38.42 1.72 -55.12
C PHE A 11 -38.63 2.75 -54.00
N GLN A 12 -39.87 2.98 -53.56
CA GLN A 12 -40.16 3.84 -52.40
C GLN A 12 -40.41 3.06 -51.10
N SER A 13 -40.41 1.74 -51.16
CA SER A 13 -40.51 0.88 -49.97
C SER A 13 -39.14 0.38 -49.54
N GLU A 14 -38.19 1.27 -49.27
CA GLU A 14 -37.06 0.87 -48.44
C GLU A 14 -36.47 2.07 -47.69
N LYS A 15 -36.12 1.80 -46.43
CA LYS A 15 -35.28 2.59 -45.52
C LYS A 15 -35.93 3.75 -44.75
N SER A 16 -36.39 3.40 -43.55
CA SER A 16 -36.10 4.18 -42.34
C SER A 16 -36.17 3.31 -41.08
N SER A 17 -35.46 2.18 -41.04
CA SER A 17 -35.35 1.34 -39.84
C SER A 17 -34.02 1.50 -39.08
N GLY A 18 -33.14 2.43 -39.49
CA GLY A 18 -31.82 2.63 -38.86
C GLY A 18 -31.82 3.37 -37.53
N LYS A 19 -32.93 4.04 -37.15
CA LYS A 19 -32.97 4.86 -35.93
C LYS A 19 -33.02 4.03 -34.64
N TRP A 20 -33.64 2.84 -34.66
CA TRP A 20 -33.74 2.00 -33.46
C TRP A 20 -32.43 1.26 -33.16
N TYR A 21 -31.71 0.82 -34.20
CA TYR A 21 -30.38 0.22 -34.04
C TYR A 21 -29.34 1.23 -33.53
N ALA A 22 -29.34 2.46 -34.04
CA ALA A 22 -28.45 3.51 -33.55
C ALA A 22 -28.74 3.86 -32.08
N SER A 23 -30.01 3.89 -31.68
CA SER A 23 -30.41 4.10 -30.28
C SER A 23 -30.00 2.92 -29.38
N ALA A 24 -30.20 1.69 -29.84
CA ALA A 24 -29.81 0.49 -29.10
C ALA A 24 -28.29 0.42 -28.87
N ILE A 25 -27.48 0.80 -29.88
CA ILE A 25 -26.02 0.87 -29.78
C ILE A 25 -25.59 1.97 -28.80
N ALA A 26 -26.20 3.16 -28.87
CA ALA A 26 -25.86 4.26 -27.96
C ALA A 26 -26.14 3.89 -26.50
N VAL A 27 -27.26 3.20 -26.22
CA VAL A 27 -27.60 2.73 -24.87
C VAL A 27 -26.64 1.67 -24.37
N THR A 28 -26.23 0.72 -25.22
CA THR A 28 -25.25 -0.32 -24.83
C THR A 28 -23.87 0.27 -24.58
N VAL A 29 -23.41 1.21 -25.39
CA VAL A 29 -22.13 1.90 -25.17
C VAL A 29 -22.17 2.73 -23.89
N ALA A 30 -23.26 3.47 -23.65
CA ALA A 30 -23.42 4.23 -22.42
C ALA A 30 -23.46 3.33 -21.17
N ALA A 31 -24.15 2.19 -21.25
CA ALA A 31 -24.19 1.20 -20.17
C ALA A 31 -22.82 0.54 -19.93
N ALA A 32 -22.05 0.26 -20.99
CA ALA A 32 -20.69 -0.27 -20.87
C ALA A 32 -19.73 0.75 -20.25
N ILE A 33 -19.83 2.03 -20.60
CA ILE A 33 -19.03 3.11 -19.99
C ILE A 33 -19.43 3.30 -18.52
N ALA A 34 -20.72 3.29 -18.21
CA ALA A 34 -21.20 3.40 -16.83
C ALA A 34 -20.75 2.21 -15.99
N ALA A 35 -20.84 0.97 -16.52
CA ALA A 35 -20.35 -0.23 -15.86
C ALA A 35 -18.83 -0.19 -15.68
N TYR A 36 -18.08 0.29 -16.67
CA TYR A 36 -16.63 0.45 -16.57
C TYR A 36 -16.23 1.53 -15.56
N ALA A 37 -16.95 2.66 -15.49
CA ALA A 37 -16.74 3.69 -14.47
C ALA A 37 -17.12 3.18 -13.07
N PHE A 38 -18.17 2.36 -12.95
CA PHE A 38 -18.64 1.82 -11.68
C PHE A 38 -17.77 0.66 -11.18
N TRP A 39 -17.24 -0.19 -12.07
CA TRP A 39 -16.28 -1.24 -11.72
C TRP A 39 -14.82 -0.76 -11.63
N GLY A 40 -14.45 0.27 -12.39
CA GLY A 40 -13.17 0.97 -12.24
C GLY A 40 -13.09 1.82 -10.98
N ALA A 41 -14.26 2.16 -10.39
CA ALA A 41 -14.41 2.73 -9.07
C ALA A 41 -14.62 1.65 -7.99
N ALA A 42 -14.10 0.43 -8.20
CA ALA A 42 -13.80 -0.44 -7.06
C ALA A 42 -12.90 0.40 -6.11
N PRO A 43 -13.24 0.52 -4.82
CA PRO A 43 -12.35 1.18 -3.90
C PRO A 43 -11.04 0.40 -3.95
N GLU A 44 -9.98 1.02 -4.46
CA GLU A 44 -8.67 0.64 -3.99
C GLU A 44 -8.80 0.59 -2.47
N ASN A 45 -8.43 -0.53 -1.87
CA ASN A 45 -8.11 -0.55 -0.45
C ASN A 45 -6.81 0.27 -0.27
N THR A 46 -6.83 1.55 -0.67
CA THR A 46 -6.12 2.60 0.03
C THR A 46 -6.83 2.73 1.37
N GLY A 47 -6.61 1.72 2.23
CA GLY A 47 -6.76 1.91 3.66
C GLY A 47 -5.96 3.16 3.95
N GLY A 48 -6.66 4.25 4.24
CA GLY A 48 -6.06 5.54 4.51
C GLY A 48 -5.19 5.39 5.74
N SER A 49 -3.94 4.97 5.51
CA SER A 49 -2.88 4.95 6.49
C SER A 49 -2.80 6.37 6.98
N GLN A 50 -3.25 6.62 8.20
CA GLN A 50 -3.09 7.90 8.85
C GLN A 50 -1.57 8.12 8.93
N THR A 51 -1.04 8.90 8.01
CA THR A 51 0.39 9.15 7.92
C THR A 51 0.73 10.23 8.94
N TYR A 52 1.26 9.82 10.10
CA TYR A 52 1.74 10.77 11.08
C TYR A 52 3.07 11.36 10.60
N ASN A 53 3.19 12.68 10.64
CA ASN A 53 4.42 13.39 10.34
C ASN A 53 4.96 14.05 11.62
N VAL A 54 6.26 13.91 11.86
CA VAL A 54 6.93 14.48 13.05
C VAL A 54 7.11 16.00 12.99
N GLY A 55 6.70 16.65 11.89
CA GLY A 55 6.76 18.09 11.69
C GLY A 55 8.10 18.61 11.16
N ALA A 56 9.05 17.72 10.87
CA ALA A 56 10.37 18.08 10.36
C ALA A 56 10.88 17.04 9.36
N LYS A 57 11.58 17.52 8.32
CA LYS A 57 12.28 16.64 7.38
C LYS A 57 13.53 16.07 8.04
N VAL A 58 13.86 14.83 7.69
CA VAL A 58 15.07 14.16 8.18
C VAL A 58 16.05 14.00 7.03
N ASN A 59 17.28 14.47 7.22
CA ASN A 59 18.34 14.31 6.23
C ASN A 59 19.18 13.08 6.55
N TYR A 60 19.08 12.06 5.70
CA TYR A 60 19.89 10.84 5.77
C TYR A 60 21.08 10.84 4.79
N ALA A 61 21.30 11.90 4.01
CA ALA A 61 22.39 11.98 3.04
C ALA A 61 23.75 11.70 3.68
N GLY A 62 24.44 10.67 3.16
CA GLY A 62 25.75 10.24 3.66
C GLY A 62 25.74 9.58 5.05
N LYS A 63 24.57 9.29 5.62
CA LYS A 63 24.45 8.68 6.95
C LYS A 63 24.24 7.17 6.87
N ILE A 64 24.72 6.51 7.92
CA ILE A 64 24.38 5.12 8.26
C ILE A 64 23.71 5.17 9.63
N VAL A 65 22.48 4.68 9.73
CA VAL A 65 21.73 4.60 10.99
C VAL A 65 21.43 3.14 11.28
N SER A 66 22.10 2.62 12.31
CA SER A 66 21.87 1.26 12.80
C SER A 66 20.55 1.17 13.55
N MET A 67 19.92 0.00 13.49
CA MET A 67 18.69 -0.29 14.19
C MET A 67 18.91 -0.38 15.71
N ALA A 68 18.17 0.44 16.47
CA ALA A 68 18.14 0.38 17.92
C ALA A 68 17.13 -0.66 18.39
N TYR A 69 17.52 -1.49 19.37
CA TYR A 69 16.66 -2.54 19.90
C TYR A 69 15.95 -2.05 21.16
N LEU A 70 14.62 -2.07 21.13
CA LEU A 70 13.76 -1.79 22.28
C LEU A 70 13.28 -3.09 22.91
N PRO A 71 12.90 -3.06 24.21
CA PRO A 71 12.27 -4.20 24.86
C PRO A 71 11.04 -4.68 24.09
N ALA A 72 10.77 -5.97 24.19
CA ALA A 72 9.59 -6.58 23.59
C ALA A 72 8.30 -6.02 24.20
N VAL A 73 7.27 -5.91 23.37
CA VAL A 73 5.96 -5.34 23.69
C VAL A 73 4.86 -6.39 23.67
N THR A 74 3.84 -6.18 24.49
CA THR A 74 2.62 -7.01 24.55
C THR A 74 1.40 -6.14 24.27
N SER A 75 0.29 -6.79 23.92
CA SER A 75 -0.99 -6.08 23.77
C SER A 75 -1.49 -5.56 25.11
N GLN A 76 -1.97 -4.32 25.13
CA GLN A 76 -2.75 -3.72 26.21
C GLN A 76 -4.05 -3.19 25.59
N ASN A 77 -5.19 -3.68 26.07
CA ASN A 77 -6.51 -3.30 25.56
C ASN A 77 -6.65 -3.45 24.02
N GLY A 78 -6.06 -4.50 23.44
CA GLY A 78 -6.12 -4.76 22.00
C GLY A 78 -5.17 -3.88 21.16
N LYS A 79 -4.33 -3.06 21.78
CA LYS A 79 -3.35 -2.22 21.10
C LYS A 79 -1.92 -2.55 21.53
N VAL A 80 -0.97 -2.37 20.63
CA VAL A 80 0.45 -2.41 20.90
C VAL A 80 1.01 -1.00 20.78
N GLU A 81 1.69 -0.53 21.81
CA GLU A 81 2.19 0.83 21.89
C GLU A 81 3.69 0.89 21.56
N LEU A 82 4.08 1.72 20.59
CA LEU A 82 5.48 2.04 20.31
C LEU A 82 5.78 3.50 20.71
N PRO A 83 6.89 3.78 21.42
CA PRO A 83 7.22 5.12 21.88
C PRO A 83 7.69 6.01 20.70
N LEU A 84 6.96 7.09 20.42
CA LEU A 84 7.31 8.02 19.34
C LEU A 84 8.60 8.78 19.63
N ALA A 85 8.90 9.11 20.89
CA ALA A 85 10.16 9.72 21.28
C ALA A 85 11.38 8.87 20.87
N GLU A 86 11.36 7.56 21.14
CA GLU A 86 12.45 6.65 20.75
C GLU A 86 12.57 6.53 19.23
N ILE A 87 11.43 6.48 18.51
CA ILE A 87 11.43 6.44 17.04
C ILE A 87 12.10 7.69 16.47
N LYS A 88 11.81 8.87 17.03
CA LYS A 88 12.38 10.16 16.62
C LYS A 88 13.86 10.28 16.97
N GLU A 89 14.24 9.85 18.17
CA GLU A 89 15.62 9.97 18.68
C GLU A 89 16.57 8.97 18.00
N LYS A 90 16.17 7.70 17.93
CA LYS A 90 17.02 6.63 17.39
C LYS A 90 16.99 6.55 15.87
N GLY A 91 15.95 7.11 15.24
CA GLY A 91 15.79 7.16 13.79
C GLY A 91 15.35 5.84 13.15
N LEU A 92 15.80 4.70 13.66
CA LEU A 92 15.33 3.36 13.30
C LEU A 92 15.32 2.47 14.54
N ILE A 93 14.15 1.94 14.89
CA ILE A 93 13.99 1.02 16.01
C ILE A 93 13.52 -0.35 15.56
N ARG A 94 13.74 -1.34 16.44
CA ARG A 94 13.16 -2.67 16.40
C ARG A 94 12.65 -3.06 17.77
N THR A 95 11.50 -3.71 17.80
CA THR A 95 10.98 -4.42 18.97
C THR A 95 10.39 -5.76 18.54
N GLU A 96 9.95 -6.57 19.49
CA GLU A 96 9.22 -7.79 19.24
C GLU A 96 7.85 -7.71 19.90
N PHE A 97 6.79 -7.89 19.12
CA PHE A 97 5.46 -8.15 19.65
C PHE A 97 5.36 -9.60 20.13
N LYS A 98 4.86 -9.77 21.36
CA LYS A 98 4.66 -11.05 22.01
C LYS A 98 3.17 -11.29 22.25
N ASP A 99 2.66 -12.36 21.66
CA ASP A 99 1.32 -12.88 21.93
C ASP A 99 1.41 -14.38 22.24
N GLY A 100 1.36 -14.73 23.53
CA GLY A 100 1.62 -16.09 24.00
C GLY A 100 2.96 -16.64 23.49
N LYS A 101 2.91 -17.65 22.60
CA LYS A 101 4.08 -18.26 21.95
C LYS A 101 4.52 -17.56 20.66
N GLN A 102 3.66 -16.73 20.07
CA GLN A 102 3.96 -15.99 18.85
C GLN A 102 4.92 -14.83 19.16
N ARG A 103 5.86 -14.62 18.25
CA ARG A 103 6.82 -13.51 18.26
C ARG A 103 6.80 -12.88 16.88
N LEU A 104 6.47 -11.60 16.81
CA LEU A 104 6.49 -10.86 15.57
C LEU A 104 7.46 -9.68 15.69
N PRO A 105 8.56 -9.68 14.94
CA PRO A 105 9.47 -8.54 14.92
C PRO A 105 8.82 -7.33 14.26
N LEU A 106 8.90 -6.18 14.93
CA LEU A 106 8.38 -4.90 14.45
C LEU A 106 9.52 -3.90 14.30
N MET A 107 9.38 -2.99 13.35
CA MET A 107 10.27 -1.84 13.19
C MET A 107 9.46 -0.57 12.99
N ALA A 108 10.05 0.55 13.39
CA ALA A 108 9.54 1.86 13.05
C ALA A 108 10.70 2.85 12.86
N TYR A 109 10.48 3.84 11.99
CA TYR A 109 11.47 4.86 11.67
C TYR A 109 10.79 6.13 11.15
N VAL A 110 11.56 7.21 11.04
CA VAL A 110 11.12 8.46 10.41
C VAL A 110 11.65 8.52 8.98
N ALA A 111 10.78 8.58 7.99
CA ALA A 111 11.16 8.74 6.58
C ALA A 111 11.70 10.16 6.32
N PRO A 112 12.40 10.40 5.19
CA PRO A 112 12.96 11.72 4.86
C PRO A 112 11.95 12.87 4.89
N SER A 113 10.69 12.61 4.51
CA SER A 113 9.60 13.57 4.58
C SER A 113 9.17 13.97 6.00
N GLY A 114 9.65 13.27 7.03
CA GLY A 114 9.18 13.37 8.40
C GLY A 114 8.04 12.41 8.74
N ARG A 115 7.54 11.63 7.78
CA ARG A 115 6.50 10.64 8.02
C ARG A 115 7.04 9.47 8.84
N VAL A 116 6.28 9.03 9.85
CA VAL A 116 6.60 7.80 10.60
C VAL A 116 6.15 6.59 9.79
N VAL A 117 7.07 5.64 9.61
CA VAL A 117 6.80 4.34 9.01
C VAL A 117 6.87 3.30 10.11
N SER A 118 5.87 2.42 10.15
CA SER A 118 5.85 1.23 11.00
C SER A 118 5.64 0.01 10.10
N ALA A 119 6.40 -1.06 10.35
CA ALA A 119 6.37 -2.25 9.53
C ALA A 119 6.71 -3.52 10.33
N VAL A 120 6.34 -4.68 9.80
CA VAL A 120 6.89 -5.95 10.24
C VAL A 120 8.35 -6.03 9.80
N SER A 121 9.24 -6.20 10.77
CA SER A 121 10.70 -6.20 10.55
C SER A 121 11.15 -7.57 10.08
N VAL A 122 10.67 -7.99 8.90
CA VAL A 122 11.04 -9.24 8.21
C VAL A 122 11.25 -8.97 6.73
N CYS A 123 12.42 -9.35 6.23
CA CYS A 123 12.71 -9.51 4.81
C CYS A 123 12.38 -10.96 4.44
N GLU A 124 11.15 -11.19 3.99
CA GLU A 124 10.55 -12.52 3.91
C GLU A 124 11.40 -13.54 3.13
N PRO A 125 11.97 -13.23 1.94
CA PRO A 125 12.70 -14.24 1.16
C PRO A 125 14.00 -14.73 1.81
N CYS A 126 14.61 -13.95 2.70
CA CYS A 126 15.86 -14.33 3.37
C CYS A 126 15.72 -14.49 4.89
N ASN A 127 14.53 -14.30 5.45
CA ASN A 127 14.24 -14.31 6.89
C ASN A 127 15.09 -13.31 7.71
N GLY A 128 15.68 -12.30 7.07
CA GLY A 128 16.41 -11.25 7.76
C GLY A 128 15.45 -10.38 8.56
N THR A 129 15.79 -10.08 9.81
CA THR A 129 14.89 -9.30 10.69
C THR A 129 15.49 -8.00 11.18
N SER A 130 16.78 -7.76 10.91
CA SER A 130 17.46 -6.50 11.24
C SER A 130 17.75 -5.71 9.97
N PHE A 131 17.71 -4.39 10.09
CA PHE A 131 17.87 -3.48 8.97
C PHE A 131 18.77 -2.30 9.36
N THR A 132 19.37 -1.68 8.36
CA THR A 132 20.17 -0.46 8.52
C THR A 132 19.71 0.57 7.52
N ILE A 133 19.56 1.83 7.93
CA ILE A 133 19.36 2.93 6.98
C ILE A 133 20.72 3.32 6.43
N LYS A 134 20.86 3.29 5.10
CA LYS A 134 22.06 3.72 4.36
C LYS A 134 21.63 4.78 3.36
N ASN A 135 22.01 6.04 3.59
CA ASN A 135 21.48 7.18 2.83
C ASN A 135 19.93 7.19 2.90
N ASN A 136 19.21 7.45 1.80
CA ASN A 136 17.75 7.39 1.76
C ASN A 136 17.19 5.98 1.48
N GLN A 137 17.86 4.93 1.99
CA GLN A 137 17.46 3.54 1.75
C GLN A 137 17.44 2.76 3.06
N VAL A 138 16.46 1.88 3.23
CA VAL A 138 16.49 0.83 4.25
C VAL A 138 17.07 -0.44 3.64
N ALA A 139 18.09 -1.02 4.27
CA ALA A 139 18.79 -2.21 3.80
C ALA A 139 18.62 -3.36 4.79
N CYS A 140 18.29 -4.55 4.29
CA CYS A 140 18.28 -5.78 5.11
C CYS A 140 19.71 -6.17 5.49
N ASP A 141 19.99 -6.39 6.77
CA ASP A 141 21.35 -6.72 7.22
C ASP A 141 21.79 -8.14 6.78
N THR A 142 20.83 -9.02 6.44
CA THR A 142 21.11 -10.40 6.02
C THR A 142 21.51 -10.52 4.55
N CYS A 143 20.78 -9.86 3.64
CA CYS A 143 20.97 -10.03 2.19
C CYS A 143 21.28 -8.72 1.45
N ASP A 144 21.37 -7.59 2.16
CA ASP A 144 21.59 -6.24 1.64
C ASP A 144 20.62 -5.84 0.52
N THR A 145 19.43 -6.44 0.47
CA THR A 145 18.34 -5.90 -0.36
C THR A 145 17.95 -4.54 0.19
N ARG A 146 17.77 -3.57 -0.71
CA ARG A 146 17.55 -2.16 -0.37
C ARG A 146 16.24 -1.67 -0.96
N TRP A 147 15.52 -0.92 -0.14
CA TRP A 147 14.29 -0.26 -0.51
C TRP A 147 14.38 1.22 -0.22
N ASP A 148 13.64 2.01 -1.00
CA ASP A 148 13.51 3.44 -0.79
C ASP A 148 12.91 3.71 0.60
N LEU A 149 13.54 4.60 1.37
CA LEU A 149 13.15 4.85 2.76
C LEU A 149 11.79 5.56 2.87
N GLU A 150 11.33 6.21 1.81
CA GLU A 150 10.00 6.82 1.80
C GLU A 150 8.96 5.76 1.39
N THR A 151 9.13 5.16 0.23
CA THR A 151 8.07 4.39 -0.41
C THR A 151 8.15 2.88 -0.17
N LEU A 152 9.26 2.39 0.39
CA LEU A 152 9.64 0.98 0.42
C LEU A 152 9.67 0.32 -0.98
N LYS A 153 9.77 1.11 -2.05
CA LYS A 153 9.99 0.59 -3.40
C LYS A 153 11.36 -0.08 -3.48
N GLY A 154 11.42 -1.29 -4.04
CA GLY A 154 12.67 -1.99 -4.26
C GLY A 154 13.65 -1.19 -5.13
N LEU A 155 14.91 -1.11 -4.68
CA LEU A 155 15.98 -0.40 -5.37
C LEU A 155 17.10 -1.34 -5.82
N ALA A 156 17.48 -2.31 -4.98
CA ALA A 156 18.56 -3.25 -5.27
C ALA A 156 18.41 -4.54 -4.45
N GLY A 157 19.04 -5.64 -4.91
CA GLY A 157 19.06 -6.94 -4.23
C GLY A 157 18.00 -7.94 -4.71
N GLY A 158 17.99 -9.13 -4.12
CA GLY A 158 17.12 -10.24 -4.55
C GLY A 158 15.70 -10.22 -3.99
N CYS A 159 15.46 -9.49 -2.89
CA CYS A 159 14.19 -9.52 -2.15
C CYS A 159 13.28 -8.31 -2.44
N GLN A 160 13.54 -7.56 -3.52
CA GLN A 160 12.94 -6.25 -3.77
C GLN A 160 11.40 -6.22 -3.77
N SER A 161 10.77 -7.30 -4.23
CA SER A 161 9.30 -7.44 -4.26
C SER A 161 8.67 -7.67 -2.89
N TYR A 162 9.48 -7.88 -1.86
CA TYR A 162 9.04 -8.18 -0.50
C TYR A 162 9.69 -7.22 0.52
N PRO A 163 9.38 -5.91 0.45
CA PRO A 163 9.81 -4.96 1.47
C PRO A 163 9.24 -5.31 2.86
N PRO A 164 9.78 -4.78 3.96
CA PRO A 164 9.12 -4.82 5.26
C PRO A 164 7.63 -4.47 5.13
N ASP A 165 6.76 -5.30 5.70
CA ASP A 165 5.32 -5.19 5.47
C ASP A 165 4.72 -4.05 6.29
N LEU A 166 4.08 -3.08 5.63
CA LEU A 166 3.62 -1.85 6.28
C LEU A 166 2.47 -2.13 7.25
N LEU A 167 2.54 -1.51 8.42
CA LEU A 167 1.54 -1.63 9.46
C LEU A 167 0.74 -0.34 9.57
N ASN A 168 -0.59 -0.49 9.67
CA ASN A 168 -1.48 0.62 10.01
C ASN A 168 -1.37 0.94 11.50
N TYR A 169 -1.45 2.23 11.83
CA TYR A 169 -1.38 2.70 13.20
C TYR A 169 -2.26 3.93 13.42
N GLU A 170 -2.54 4.20 14.69
CA GLU A 170 -3.07 5.47 15.18
C GLU A 170 -1.99 6.17 16.01
N VAL A 171 -2.12 7.48 16.19
CA VAL A 171 -1.25 8.22 17.11
C VAL A 171 -2.08 8.82 18.22
N SER A 172 -1.67 8.55 19.47
CA SER A 172 -2.30 9.10 20.66
C SER A 172 -1.21 9.57 21.62
N GLY A 173 -1.14 10.89 21.83
CA GLY A 173 -0.06 11.51 22.60
C GLY A 173 1.30 11.22 21.97
N ASP A 174 2.21 10.62 22.74
CA ASP A 174 3.57 10.26 22.31
C ASP A 174 3.72 8.76 21.97
N LYS A 175 2.61 8.12 21.55
CA LYS A 175 2.59 6.70 21.24
C LYS A 175 2.02 6.43 19.85
N LEU A 176 2.65 5.49 19.16
CA LEU A 176 2.13 4.85 17.97
C LEU A 176 1.33 3.62 18.42
N LEU A 177 0.06 3.53 18.03
CA LEU A 177 -0.86 2.47 18.45
C LEU A 177 -1.13 1.54 17.28
N LEU A 178 -0.62 0.31 17.36
CA LEU A 178 -0.87 -0.77 16.40
C LEU A 178 -2.02 -1.64 16.89
N ASN A 179 -2.83 -2.19 15.97
CA ASN A 179 -3.87 -3.15 16.33
C ASN A 179 -3.24 -4.52 16.62
N ALA A 180 -3.40 -5.04 17.83
CA ALA A 180 -2.81 -6.32 18.21
C ALA A 180 -3.34 -7.49 17.38
N GLN A 181 -4.62 -7.46 16.98
CA GLN A 181 -5.24 -8.51 16.17
C GLN A 181 -4.61 -8.60 14.78
N ASP A 182 -4.26 -7.46 14.16
CA ASP A 182 -3.60 -7.43 12.87
C ASP A 182 -2.20 -8.05 12.96
N LEU A 183 -1.48 -7.77 14.06
CA LEU A 183 -0.17 -8.35 14.33
C LEU A 183 -0.24 -9.86 14.59
N SER A 184 -1.20 -10.32 15.41
CA SER A 184 -1.37 -11.75 15.71
C SER A 184 -1.79 -12.55 14.47
N ASN A 185 -2.56 -11.94 13.56
CA ASN A 185 -2.98 -12.59 12.32
C ASN A 185 -2.00 -12.43 11.16
N TRP A 186 -0.93 -11.65 11.33
CA TRP A 186 0.06 -11.44 10.28
C TRP A 186 0.70 -12.77 9.86
N LYS A 187 0.85 -12.94 8.55
CA LYS A 187 1.51 -14.09 7.94
C LYS A 187 2.47 -13.62 6.86
N PRO A 188 3.61 -14.29 6.67
CA PRO A 188 4.48 -14.03 5.54
C PRO A 188 3.72 -14.17 4.20
N ARG A 189 4.09 -13.34 3.23
CA ARG A 189 3.50 -13.30 1.89
C ARG A 189 4.07 -14.37 0.95
N ILE A 190 5.08 -15.13 1.38
CA ILE A 190 5.73 -16.21 0.64
C ILE A 190 5.78 -17.51 1.43
#